data_AF-L9VAC3-F1
#
_entry.id   AF-L9VAC3-F1
#
_cell.length_a   1.000
_cell.length_b   1.000
_cell.length_c   1.000
_cell.angle_alpha   90.00
_cell.angle_beta   90.00
_cell.angle_gamma   90.00
#
_symmetry.space_group_name_H-M   'P 1'
#
loop_
_entity.id
_entity.type
_entity.pdbx_description
1 polymer ?
#
loop_
_entity_poly.entity_id
_entity_poly.type
_entity_poly.pdbx_seq_one_letter_code
_entity_poly.pdbx_strand_id
1 'polypeptide(L)'
;MNDGRSLSRDIGLFGAVSTVVAGTLGAGLFVTLGAASSTTGPSVILVVVLSGLLAMSIALNYGWMATTFPGAAGSYAYVSRAFDSRLPGFVVTWSKWLGYMAADAAVRFLG
;
A
#
# COMPACT_ATOMS: atom_id res chain seq x y z
N MET A 1 -3.75 -34.93 10.81
CA MET A 1 -3.12 -34.72 9.49
C MET A 1 -2.78 -33.24 9.38
N ASN A 2 -1.53 -32.86 9.63
CA ASN A 2 -1.02 -31.50 9.42
C ASN A 2 -0.13 -31.55 8.18
N ASP A 3 -0.63 -31.09 7.04
CA ASP A 3 0.17 -30.97 5.82
C ASP A 3 1.13 -29.78 5.99
N GLY A 4 2.37 -30.10 6.38
CA GLY A 4 3.46 -29.19 6.67
C GLY A 4 4.03 -28.45 5.47
N ARG A 5 3.20 -27.71 4.72
CA ARG A 5 3.69 -26.68 3.80
C ARG A 5 4.02 -25.42 4.59
N SER A 6 5.10 -25.47 5.36
CA SER A 6 5.75 -24.28 5.90
C SER A 6 6.32 -23.48 4.73
N LEU A 7 5.76 -22.31 4.44
CA LEU A 7 6.34 -21.39 3.46
C LEU A 7 7.78 -21.07 3.90
N SER A 8 8.75 -21.29 3.00
CA SER A 8 10.11 -20.82 3.25
C SER A 8 10.08 -19.30 3.32
N ARG A 9 10.44 -18.73 4.47
CA ARG A 9 10.50 -17.28 4.68
C ARG A 9 11.77 -16.70 4.04
N ASP A 10 11.95 -16.95 2.75
CA ASP A 10 13.16 -16.59 1.99
C ASP A 10 12.99 -15.31 1.15
N ILE A 11 11.96 -14.51 1.44
CA ILE A 11 11.89 -13.15 0.89
C ILE A 11 12.95 -12.32 1.60
N GLY A 12 14.19 -12.36 1.11
CA GLY A 12 15.27 -11.51 1.57
C GLY A 12 14.96 -10.02 1.30
N LEU A 13 15.80 -9.13 1.82
CA LEU A 13 15.62 -7.67 1.70
C LEU A 13 15.37 -7.23 0.24
N PHE A 14 16.12 -7.80 -0.69
CA PHE A 14 15.98 -7.48 -2.11
C PHE A 14 14.61 -7.87 -2.68
N GLY A 15 14.10 -9.06 -2.32
CA GLY A 15 12.76 -9.51 -2.73
C GLY A 15 11.63 -8.68 -2.11
N ALA A 16 11.81 -8.23 -0.87
CA ALA A 16 10.84 -7.37 -0.20
C ALA A 16 10.80 -5.97 -0.85
N VAL A 17 11.96 -5.36 -1.08
CA VAL A 17 12.05 -4.03 -1.71
C VAL A 17 11.55 -4.08 -3.15
N SER A 18 11.94 -5.09 -3.92
CA SER A 18 11.48 -5.22 -5.31
C SER A 18 9.97 -5.37 -5.42
N THR A 19 9.34 -6.10 -4.50
CA THR A 19 7.87 -6.24 -4.44
C THR A 19 7.20 -4.89 -4.21
N VAL A 20 7.71 -4.07 -3.29
CA VAL A 20 7.17 -2.74 -3.01
C VAL A 20 7.34 -1.82 -4.20
N VAL A 21 8.52 -1.83 -4.84
CA VAL A 21 8.81 -1.01 -6.02
C VAL A 21 7.90 -1.41 -7.19
N ALA A 22 7.77 -2.72 -7.47
CA ALA A 22 6.90 -3.24 -8.52
C ALA A 22 5.42 -2.92 -8.26
N GLY A 23 4.96 -3.02 -7.01
CA GLY A 23 3.59 -2.68 -6.64
C GLY A 23 3.29 -1.18 -6.76
N THR A 24 4.28 -0.31 -6.53
CA THR A 24 4.11 1.14 -6.56
C THR A 24 4.25 1.73 -7.97
N LEU A 25 5.20 1.25 -8.77
CA LEU A 25 5.46 1.73 -10.13
C LEU A 25 4.52 1.13 -11.19
N GLY A 26 3.46 0.43 -10.79
CA GLY A 26 2.54 -0.24 -11.70
C GLY A 26 1.83 0.71 -12.67
N ALA A 27 1.06 0.13 -13.60
CA ALA A 27 0.39 0.86 -14.69
C ALA A 27 -0.45 2.07 -14.22
N GLY A 28 -1.06 1.99 -13.03
CA GLY A 28 -1.87 3.07 -12.45
C GLY A 28 -1.10 4.36 -12.19
N LEU A 29 0.22 4.30 -11.91
CA LEU A 29 1.04 5.49 -11.71
C LEU A 29 1.14 6.30 -13.01
N PHE A 30 1.37 5.62 -14.14
CA PHE A 30 1.50 6.28 -15.45
C PHE A 30 0.18 6.87 -15.93
N VAL A 31 -0.95 6.18 -15.73
CA VAL A 31 -2.28 6.70 -16.08
C VAL A 31 -2.60 7.95 -15.25
N THR A 32 -2.35 7.90 -13.94
CA THR A 32 -2.63 9.03 -13.03
C THR A 32 -1.71 10.21 -13.33
N LEU A 33 -0.42 9.97 -13.59
CA LEU A 33 0.53 11.02 -14.00
C LEU A 33 0.14 11.65 -15.34
N GLY A 34 -0.32 10.83 -16.30
CA GLY A 34 -0.84 11.31 -17.58
C GLY A 34 -2.00 12.28 -17.39
N ALA A 35 -3.02 11.87 -16.64
CA ALA A 35 -4.18 12.72 -16.33
C ALA A 35 -3.84 13.94 -15.47
N ALA A 36 -2.91 13.81 -14.52
CA ALA A 36 -2.46 14.93 -13.69
C ALA A 36 -1.66 15.96 -14.50
N SER A 37 -0.87 15.50 -15.48
CA SER A 37 -0.05 16.37 -16.33
C SER A 37 -0.90 17.24 -17.26
N SER A 38 -2.02 16.71 -17.77
CA SER A 38 -2.94 17.48 -18.62
C SER A 38 -3.66 18.60 -17.85
N THR A 39 -3.89 18.40 -16.54
CA THR A 39 -4.59 19.36 -15.68
C THR A 39 -3.64 20.39 -15.05
N THR A 40 -2.43 19.97 -14.69
CA THR A 40 -1.48 20.76 -13.87
C THR A 40 -0.31 21.35 -14.68
N GLY A 41 -0.10 20.87 -15.92
CA GLY A 41 1.00 21.29 -16.78
C GLY A 41 2.40 20.95 -16.22
N PRO A 42 3.45 21.72 -16.53
CA PRO A 42 4.84 21.44 -16.11
C PRO A 42 5.03 21.37 -14.58
N SER A 43 4.11 21.93 -13.80
CA SER A 43 4.16 21.96 -12.34
C SER A 43 3.84 20.62 -11.67
N VAL A 44 3.45 19.58 -12.44
CA VAL A 44 3.14 18.25 -11.91
C VAL A 44 4.31 17.64 -11.12
N ILE A 45 5.56 17.98 -11.48
CA ILE A 45 6.78 17.52 -10.79
C ILE A 45 6.77 17.95 -9.32
N LEU A 46 6.32 19.18 -9.02
CA LEU A 46 6.24 19.66 -7.64
C LEU A 46 5.21 18.86 -6.82
N VAL A 47 4.07 18.55 -7.42
CA VAL A 47 3.02 17.75 -6.79
C VAL A 47 3.49 16.31 -6.53
N VAL A 48 4.25 15.74 -7.47
CA VAL A 48 4.85 14.41 -7.33
C VAL A 48 5.87 14.39 -6.19
N VAL A 49 6.76 15.38 -6.11
CA VAL A 49 7.75 15.50 -5.03
C VAL A 49 7.07 15.66 -3.68
N LEU A 50 6.06 16.52 -3.57
CA LEU A 50 5.29 16.71 -2.33
C LEU A 50 4.55 15.43 -1.91
N SER A 51 3.94 14.73 -2.86
CA SER A 51 3.27 13.45 -2.61
C SER A 51 4.26 12.37 -2.15
N GLY A 52 5.47 12.35 -2.72
CA GLY A 52 6.56 11.47 -2.29
C GLY A 52 6.99 11.73 -0.85
N LEU A 53 7.10 13.00 -0.44
CA LEU A 53 7.44 13.37 0.93
C LEU A 53 6.39 12.86 1.93
N LEU A 54 5.10 13.05 1.61
CA LEU A 54 4.00 12.54 2.43
C LEU A 54 4.01 11.00 2.51
N ALA A 55 4.23 10.34 1.38
CA ALA A 55 4.34 8.89 1.32
C ALA A 55 5.51 8.35 2.18
N MET A 56 6.65 9.05 2.19
CA MET A 56 7.79 8.71 3.06
C MET A 56 7.43 8.81 4.55
N SER A 57 6.71 9.86 4.96
CA SER A 57 6.25 10.00 6.34
C SER A 57 5.33 8.85 6.75
N ILE A 58 4.42 8.43 5.85
CA ILE A 58 3.53 7.28 6.09
C ILE A 58 4.35 5.98 6.17
N ALA A 59 5.28 5.77 5.23
CA ALA A 59 6.13 4.59 5.21
C ALA A 59 6.98 4.44 6.48
N LEU A 60 7.51 5.55 7.01
CA LEU A 60 8.26 5.56 8.26
C LEU A 60 7.39 5.12 9.45
N ASN A 61 6.17 5.65 9.56
CA ASN A 61 5.21 5.25 10.60
C ASN A 61 4.87 3.76 10.51
N TYR A 62 4.65 3.26 9.29
CA TYR A 62 4.43 1.82 9.06
C TYR A 62 5.67 0.98 9.40
N GLY A 63 6.87 1.49 9.14
CA GLY A 63 8.13 0.84 9.50
C GLY A 63 8.29 0.69 11.01
N TRP A 64 8.01 1.74 11.78
CA TRP A 64 8.00 1.69 13.25
C TRP A 64 6.99 0.68 13.81
N MET A 65 5.83 0.58 13.18
CA MET A 65 4.81 -0.39 13.58
C MET A 65 5.22 -1.83 13.22
N ALA A 66 5.87 -2.03 12.07
CA ALA A 66 6.39 -3.32 11.63
C ALA A 66 7.50 -3.85 12.53
N THR A 67 8.36 -2.98 13.08
CA THR A 67 9.40 -3.39 14.05
C THR A 67 8.82 -3.65 15.44
N THR A 68 7.79 -2.91 15.86
CA THR A 68 7.14 -3.07 17.17
C THR A 68 6.32 -4.36 17.25
N PHE A 69 5.73 -4.82 16.15
CA PHE A 69 4.90 -6.03 16.11
C PHE A 69 5.51 -7.10 15.18
N PRO A 70 6.49 -7.89 15.64
CA PRO A 70 7.15 -8.91 14.83
C PRO A 70 6.18 -10.05 14.49
N GLY A 71 5.72 -10.09 13.25
CA GLY A 71 4.79 -11.09 12.71
C GLY A 71 4.19 -10.62 11.37
N ALA A 72 3.43 -11.46 10.68
CA ALA A 72 2.67 -11.05 9.49
C ALA A 72 1.51 -10.14 9.91
N ALA A 73 1.82 -8.90 10.27
CA ALA A 73 0.87 -7.92 10.73
C ALA A 73 0.47 -7.02 9.55
N GLY A 74 -0.64 -7.36 8.91
CA GLY A 74 -1.28 -6.48 7.93
C GLY A 74 -2.06 -5.35 8.61
N SER A 75 -2.64 -4.46 7.80
CA SER A 75 -3.53 -3.39 8.30
C SER A 75 -4.66 -3.91 9.21
N TYR A 76 -5.17 -5.12 8.96
CA TYR A 76 -6.09 -5.82 9.88
C TYR A 76 -5.48 -6.07 11.28
N ALA A 77 -4.26 -6.60 11.33
CA ALA A 77 -3.60 -7.02 12.56
C ALA A 77 -3.13 -5.82 13.40
N TYR A 78 -2.75 -4.72 12.75
CA TYR A 78 -2.41 -3.47 13.43
C TYR A 78 -3.64 -2.83 14.08
N VAL A 79 -4.75 -2.73 13.34
CA VAL A 79 -5.98 -2.10 13.85
C VAL A 79 -6.68 -2.97 14.89
N SER A 80 -6.77 -4.29 14.67
CA SER A 80 -7.40 -5.18 15.64
C SER A 80 -6.67 -5.23 16.99
N ARG A 81 -5.34 -5.06 16.99
CA ARG A 81 -4.55 -4.96 18.23
C ARG A 81 -4.60 -3.58 18.87
N ALA A 82 -4.70 -2.50 18.09
CA ALA A 82 -4.83 -1.15 18.63
C ALA A 82 -6.16 -0.92 19.37
N PHE A 83 -7.24 -1.57 18.91
CA PHE A 83 -8.59 -1.41 19.48
C PHE A 83 -9.07 -2.62 20.30
N ASP A 84 -8.22 -3.63 20.49
CA ASP A 84 -8.52 -4.91 21.16
C ASP A 84 -9.85 -5.57 20.69
N SER A 85 -10.22 -5.32 19.44
CA SER A 85 -11.48 -5.74 18.85
C SER A 85 -11.30 -6.13 17.39
N ARG A 86 -11.97 -7.20 16.97
CA ARG A 86 -11.88 -7.73 15.61
C ARG A 86 -12.71 -6.93 14.60
N LEU A 87 -13.74 -6.22 15.07
CA LEU A 87 -14.65 -5.45 14.22
C LEU A 87 -13.96 -4.26 13.53
N PRO A 88 -13.18 -3.40 14.22
CA PRO A 88 -12.45 -2.31 13.56
C PRO A 88 -11.44 -2.79 12.51
N GLY A 89 -10.73 -3.89 12.79
CA GLY A 89 -9.81 -4.50 11.83
C GLY A 89 -10.52 -4.97 10.56
N PHE A 90 -11.69 -5.59 10.71
CA PHE A 90 -12.52 -6.03 9.60
C PHE A 90 -13.00 -4.85 8.76
N VAL A 91 -13.54 -3.80 9.39
CA VAL A 91 -14.02 -2.60 8.70
C VAL A 91 -12.90 -1.94 7.91
N VAL A 92 -11.72 -1.74 8.51
CA VAL A 92 -10.58 -1.13 7.79
C VAL A 92 -10.16 -1.97 6.59
N THR A 93 -10.15 -3.29 6.72
CA THR A 93 -9.76 -4.19 5.63
C THR A 93 -10.78 -4.17 4.49
N TRP A 94 -12.07 -4.18 4.82
CA TRP A 94 -13.15 -4.05 3.84
C TRP A 94 -13.15 -2.68 3.16
N SER A 95 -12.98 -1.60 3.92
CA SER A 95 -12.87 -0.26 3.35
C SER A 95 -11.69 -0.13 2.40
N LYS A 96 -10.53 -0.72 2.73
CA LYS A 96 -9.38 -0.77 1.81
C LYS A 96 -9.68 -1.56 0.55
N TRP A 97 -10.30 -2.74 0.68
CA TRP A 97 -10.65 -3.58 -0.47
C TRP A 97 -11.61 -2.84 -1.43
N LEU A 98 -12.66 -2.23 -0.91
CA LEU A 98 -13.58 -1.40 -1.69
C LEU A 98 -12.88 -0.19 -2.31
N GLY A 99 -11.96 0.44 -1.57
CA GLY A 99 -11.14 1.54 -2.09
C GLY A 99 -10.28 1.14 -3.28
N TYR A 100 -9.67 -0.06 -3.26
CA TYR A 100 -8.92 -0.57 -4.41
C TYR A 100 -9.82 -0.82 -5.62
N MET A 101 -10.99 -1.44 -5.41
CA MET A 101 -11.96 -1.64 -6.50
C MET A 101 -12.41 -0.32 -7.13
N ALA A 102 -12.64 0.72 -6.31
CA ALA A 102 -12.98 2.05 -6.79
C ALA A 102 -11.83 2.72 -7.53
N ALA A 103 -10.58 2.55 -7.07
CA ALA A 103 -9.40 3.08 -7.73
C ALA A 103 -9.19 2.43 -9.12
N ASP A 104 -9.31 1.11 -9.21
CA ASP A 104 -9.22 0.39 -10.50
C ASP A 104 -10.32 0.84 -11.47
N ALA A 105 -11.54 1.04 -10.97
CA ALA A 105 -12.63 1.60 -11.77
C ALA A 105 -12.30 3.02 -12.25
N ALA A 106 -11.79 3.90 -11.39
CA ALA A 106 -11.42 5.27 -11.74
C ALA A 106 -10.34 5.31 -12.82
N VAL A 107 -9.32 4.45 -12.74
CA VAL A 107 -8.27 4.32 -13.76
C VAL A 107 -8.87 3.94 -15.11
N ARG A 108 -9.86 3.03 -15.14
CA ARG A 108 -10.55 2.65 -16.38
C ARG A 108 -11.37 3.79 -17.00
N PHE A 109 -11.84 4.76 -16.22
CA PHE A 109 -12.57 5.93 -16.75
C PHE A 109 -11.65 7.01 -17.33
N LEU A 110 -10.35 6.97 -17.01
CA LEU A 110 -9.35 7.93 -17.49
C LEU A 110 -8.57 7.44 -18.73
N GLY A 111 -8.76 6.18 -19.13
CA GLY A 111 -8.08 5.54 -20.26
C GLY A 111 -8.92 5.44 -21.51
#